data_AF-A0A970SAW8-F1
#
_entry.id   AF-A0A970SAW8-F1
#
_cell.length_a   1.000
_cell.length_b   1.000
_cell.length_c   1.000
_cell.angle_alpha   90.00
_cell.angle_beta   90.00
_cell.angle_gamma   90.00
#
_symmetry.space_group_name_H-M   'P 1'
#
loop_
_entity.id
_entity.type
_entity.pdbx_description
1 polymer ?
#
loop_
_entity_poly.entity_id
_entity_poly.type
_entity_poly.pdbx_seq_one_letter_code
_entity_poly.pdbx_strand_id
1 'polypeptide(L)'
;MLLGYALPGENKRLYDERLPYDGIEGEKAETLGRFIDFLACLIETCKLLRGRHSLHGWRLILHQLCETFFHIDENEEETFFHLKYIMDVLQGLSESEELSGYEDSLPLSVIRTGLTDELEKAGFSGGFLSGGVTFCAMVPMRSIPFKVICLLGMNQELFPREPVKAGFDLIERRRRRGDPSIRDEDR
;
A
#
# COMPACT_ATOMS: atom_id res chain seq x y z
N MET A 1 19.43 5.18 27.48
CA MET A 1 18.39 4.23 27.96
C MET A 1 19.02 2.91 28.40
N LEU A 2 19.57 2.07 27.51
CA LEU A 2 20.29 0.84 27.90
C LEU A 2 21.36 1.04 28.98
N LEU A 3 22.15 2.12 28.83
CA LEU A 3 23.21 2.45 29.78
C LEU A 3 22.68 2.68 31.21
N GLY A 4 21.49 3.28 31.37
CA GLY A 4 20.88 3.50 32.69
C GLY A 4 20.20 2.28 33.28
N TYR A 5 19.87 1.27 32.46
CA TYR A 5 19.43 -0.03 32.95
C TYR A 5 20.61 -0.84 33.53
N ALA A 6 21.77 -0.82 32.89
CA ALA A 6 22.94 -1.59 33.32
C ALA A 6 23.80 -0.91 34.39
N LEU A 7 23.86 0.42 34.38
CA LEU A 7 24.65 1.22 35.30
C LEU A 7 23.85 2.46 35.73
N PRO A 8 23.30 2.52 36.96
CA PRO A 8 22.65 3.72 37.44
C PRO A 8 23.67 4.87 37.51
N GLY A 9 23.38 5.95 36.81
CA GLY A 9 24.22 7.15 36.71
C GLY A 9 23.98 8.16 37.82
N GLU A 10 22.89 8.01 38.59
CA GLU A 10 22.36 8.96 39.57
C GLU A 10 22.27 10.39 39.01
N ASN A 11 22.03 10.53 37.70
CA ASN A 11 22.15 11.78 36.93
C ASN A 11 23.46 12.56 37.11
N LYS A 12 24.56 11.92 37.54
CA LYS A 12 25.82 12.59 37.87
C LYS A 12 27.06 11.96 37.23
N ARG A 13 27.00 10.70 36.82
CA ARG A 13 28.14 9.98 36.24
C ARG A 13 27.93 9.75 34.76
N LEU A 14 28.81 10.33 33.95
CA LEU A 14 28.90 10.03 32.52
C LEU A 14 29.65 8.71 32.33
N TYR A 15 29.25 7.96 31.31
CA TYR A 15 30.00 6.83 30.77
C TYR A 15 30.10 6.99 29.25
N ASP A 16 31.31 6.98 28.71
CA ASP A 16 31.60 7.23 27.29
C ASP A 16 30.86 8.48 26.75
N GLU A 17 31.02 9.61 27.47
CA GLU A 17 30.36 10.90 27.21
C GLU A 17 28.81 10.88 27.20
N ARG A 18 28.19 9.77 27.59
CA ARG A 18 26.73 9.61 27.65
C ARG A 18 26.26 9.53 29.10
N LEU A 19 25.19 10.26 29.41
CA LEU A 19 24.54 10.18 30.72
C LEU A 19 23.58 8.97 30.76
N PRO A 20 23.74 8.03 31.71
CA PRO A 20 22.78 6.97 31.94
C PRO A 20 21.41 7.55 32.31
N TYR A 21 20.33 6.93 31.82
CA TYR A 21 18.96 7.33 32.13
C TYR A 21 18.36 6.31 33.09
N ASP A 22 18.28 6.67 34.36
CA ASP A 22 17.97 5.76 35.47
C ASP A 22 16.47 5.42 35.57
N GLY A 23 15.60 6.01 34.74
CA GLY A 23 14.15 5.83 34.80
C GLY A 23 13.62 4.50 34.25
N ILE A 24 14.48 3.54 33.94
CA ILE A 24 14.15 2.27 33.27
C ILE A 24 14.47 1.10 34.20
N GLU A 25 13.44 0.61 34.89
CA GLU A 25 13.50 -0.54 35.77
C GLU A 25 12.29 -1.46 35.51
N GLY A 26 12.42 -2.75 35.85
CA GLY A 26 11.32 -3.73 35.76
C GLY A 26 10.74 -3.87 34.36
N GLU A 27 9.40 -3.80 34.25
CA GLU A 27 8.63 -3.93 33.00
C GLU A 27 9.06 -2.93 31.89
N LYS A 28 9.57 -1.75 32.28
CA LYS A 28 10.10 -0.76 31.33
C LYS A 28 11.35 -1.26 30.61
N ALA A 29 12.15 -2.12 31.25
CA ALA A 29 13.33 -2.70 30.63
C ALA A 29 12.96 -3.73 29.56
N GLU A 30 11.90 -4.51 29.77
CA GLU A 30 11.38 -5.45 28.76
C GLU A 30 10.83 -4.69 27.54
N THR A 31 10.07 -3.63 27.78
CA THR A 31 9.56 -2.77 26.70
C THR A 31 10.71 -2.12 25.93
N LEU A 32 11.75 -1.65 26.63
CA LEU A 32 12.96 -1.12 26.00
C LEU A 32 13.65 -2.18 25.13
N GLY A 33 13.76 -3.43 25.60
CA GLY A 33 14.31 -4.55 24.82
C GLY A 33 13.55 -4.75 23.51
N ARG A 34 12.23 -4.92 23.57
CA ARG A 34 11.37 -5.06 22.39
C ARG A 34 11.49 -3.88 21.43
N PHE A 35 11.61 -2.67 21.97
CA PHE A 35 11.81 -1.46 21.17
C PHE A 35 13.17 -1.47 20.45
N ILE A 36 14.23 -1.94 21.09
CA ILE A 36 15.56 -2.05 20.47
C ILE A 36 15.55 -3.10 19.37
N ASP A 37 14.92 -4.24 19.60
CA ASP A 37 14.77 -5.29 18.59
C ASP A 37 14.02 -4.76 17.36
N PHE A 38 12.90 -4.07 17.59
CA PHE A 38 12.16 -3.37 16.54
C PHE A 38 13.03 -2.37 15.78
N LEU A 39 13.80 -1.55 16.49
CA LEU A 39 14.66 -0.53 15.90
C LEU A 39 15.82 -1.16 15.09
N ALA A 40 16.36 -2.29 15.54
CA ALA A 40 17.36 -3.06 14.80
C ALA A 40 16.77 -3.60 13.48
N CYS A 41 15.59 -4.23 13.54
CA CYS A 41 14.88 -4.70 12.35
C CYS A 41 14.57 -3.55 11.38
N LEU A 42 14.15 -2.39 11.90
CA LEU A 42 13.86 -1.20 11.09
C LEU A 42 15.10 -0.67 10.38
N ILE A 43 16.25 -0.60 11.08
CA ILE A 43 17.51 -0.16 10.49
C ILE A 43 17.97 -1.10 9.37
N GLU A 44 17.93 -2.41 9.59
CA GLU A 44 18.31 -3.39 8.56
C GLU A 44 17.38 -3.31 7.36
N THR A 45 16.07 -3.18 7.59
CA THR A 45 15.08 -2.99 6.51
C THR A 45 15.36 -1.71 5.73
N CYS A 46 15.64 -0.59 6.40
CA CYS A 46 16.03 0.65 5.73
C CYS A 46 17.31 0.51 4.89
N LYS A 47 18.25 -0.36 5.26
CA LYS A 47 19.43 -0.65 4.45
C LYS A 47 19.07 -1.46 3.20
N LEU A 48 18.21 -2.47 3.33
CA LEU A 48 17.73 -3.28 2.20
C LEU A 48 16.93 -2.45 1.18
N LEU A 49 16.10 -1.53 1.68
CA LEU A 49 15.33 -0.60 0.87
C LEU A 49 16.18 0.48 0.19
N ARG A 50 17.44 0.65 0.59
CA ARG A 50 18.38 1.55 -0.10
C ARG A 50 18.99 0.84 -1.30
N GLY A 51 19.16 1.59 -2.37
CA GLY A 51 19.79 1.10 -3.59
C GLY A 51 18.78 0.84 -4.70
N ARG A 52 19.19 0.00 -5.65
CA ARG A 52 18.42 -0.37 -6.82
C ARG A 52 18.38 -1.88 -6.89
N HIS A 53 17.20 -2.43 -7.13
CA HIS A 53 16.96 -3.87 -7.27
C HIS A 53 16.11 -4.12 -8.51
N SER A 54 16.17 -5.33 -9.06
CA SER A 54 15.23 -5.76 -10.10
C SER A 54 13.81 -5.87 -9.53
N LEU A 55 12.81 -6.04 -10.39
CA LEU A 55 11.42 -6.19 -9.95
C LEU A 55 11.25 -7.42 -9.05
N HIS A 56 11.87 -8.54 -9.42
CA HIS A 56 11.95 -9.74 -8.57
C HIS A 56 12.63 -9.45 -7.22
N GLY A 57 13.75 -8.72 -7.22
CA GLY A 57 14.44 -8.35 -5.98
C GLY A 57 13.56 -7.50 -5.05
N TRP A 58 12.83 -6.54 -5.62
CA TRP A 58 11.88 -5.73 -4.86
C TRP A 58 10.73 -6.55 -4.27
N ARG A 59 10.18 -7.50 -5.02
CA ARG A 59 9.16 -8.43 -4.50
C ARG A 59 9.67 -9.17 -3.25
N LEU A 60 10.87 -9.74 -3.30
CA LEU A 60 11.43 -10.49 -2.17
C LEU A 60 11.64 -9.60 -0.93
N ILE A 61 12.21 -8.40 -1.13
CA ILE A 61 12.47 -7.46 -0.03
C ILE A 61 11.15 -7.00 0.63
N LEU A 62 10.15 -6.66 -0.18
CA LEU A 62 8.87 -6.18 0.32
C LEU A 62 8.04 -7.31 0.98
N HIS A 63 8.12 -8.53 0.44
CA HIS A 63 7.54 -9.72 1.08
C HIS A 63 8.14 -9.95 2.47
N GLN A 64 9.47 -9.94 2.57
CA GLN A 64 10.16 -10.13 3.85
C GLN A 64 9.84 -9.01 4.85
N LEU A 65 9.69 -7.77 4.38
CA LEU A 65 9.25 -6.66 5.21
C LEU A 65 7.87 -6.95 5.80
N CYS A 66 6.92 -7.40 4.97
CA CYS A 66 5.58 -7.75 5.44
C CYS A 66 5.62 -8.83 6.54
N GLU A 67 6.38 -9.90 6.34
CA GLU A 67 6.54 -10.98 7.32
C GLU A 67 7.24 -10.55 8.61
N THR A 68 8.16 -9.58 8.53
CA THR A 68 8.93 -9.12 9.70
C THR A 68 8.14 -8.18 10.60
N PHE A 69 7.31 -7.31 10.02
CA PHE A 69 6.63 -6.25 10.78
C PHE A 69 5.15 -6.52 11.06
N PHE A 70 4.51 -7.41 10.31
CA PHE A 70 3.11 -7.73 10.50
C PHE A 70 2.94 -9.17 10.97
N HIS A 71 2.37 -9.32 12.16
CA HIS A 71 1.88 -10.60 12.65
C HIS A 71 0.38 -10.67 12.38
N ILE A 72 -0.07 -11.75 11.74
CA ILE A 72 -1.48 -11.94 11.44
C ILE A 72 -2.10 -12.82 12.51
N ASP A 73 -3.16 -12.32 13.14
CA ASP A 73 -4.10 -13.19 13.84
C ASP A 73 -5.09 -13.74 12.81
N GLU A 74 -5.12 -15.07 12.61
CA GLU A 74 -6.05 -15.72 11.67
C GLU A 74 -7.52 -15.45 12.02
N ASN A 75 -7.81 -15.02 13.25
CA ASN A 75 -9.15 -14.64 13.69
C ASN A 75 -9.56 -13.23 13.24
N GLU A 76 -8.62 -12.39 12.79
CA GLU A 76 -8.90 -11.08 12.22
C GLU A 76 -9.03 -11.17 10.69
N GLU A 77 -10.21 -11.58 10.23
CA GLU A 77 -10.49 -11.80 8.79
C GLU A 77 -10.16 -10.58 7.90
N GLU A 78 -10.43 -9.37 8.38
CA GLU A 78 -10.17 -8.13 7.65
C GLU A 78 -8.67 -7.87 7.48
N THR A 79 -7.90 -7.98 8.56
CA THR A 79 -6.44 -7.83 8.55
C THR A 79 -5.78 -8.87 7.65
N PHE A 80 -6.23 -10.13 7.74
CA PHE A 80 -5.78 -11.21 6.88
C PHE A 80 -6.07 -10.93 5.40
N PHE A 81 -7.27 -10.46 5.07
CA PHE A 81 -7.64 -10.12 3.70
C PHE A 81 -6.78 -8.99 3.12
N HIS A 82 -6.56 -7.92 3.88
CA HIS A 82 -5.71 -6.80 3.45
C HIS A 82 -4.26 -7.24 3.20
N LEU A 83 -3.67 -8.02 4.11
CA LEU A 83 -2.30 -8.47 3.93
C LEU A 83 -2.18 -9.39 2.71
N LYS A 84 -3.11 -10.33 2.55
CA LYS A 84 -3.16 -11.21 1.37
C LYS A 84 -3.25 -10.41 0.07
N TYR A 85 -4.09 -9.39 0.03
CA TYR A 85 -4.20 -8.52 -1.14
C TYR A 85 -2.87 -7.80 -1.45
N ILE A 86 -2.18 -7.29 -0.43
CA ILE A 86 -0.84 -6.69 -0.61
C ILE A 86 0.13 -7.72 -1.18
N MET A 87 0.11 -8.96 -0.66
CA MET A 87 0.97 -10.03 -1.17
C MET A 87 0.71 -10.37 -2.64
N ASP A 88 -0.55 -10.40 -3.05
CA ASP A 88 -0.95 -10.64 -4.44
C ASP A 88 -0.46 -9.50 -5.36
N VAL A 89 -0.57 -8.25 -4.93
CA VAL A 89 -0.03 -7.09 -5.68
C VAL A 89 1.49 -7.16 -5.82
N LEU A 90 2.20 -7.56 -4.76
CA LEU A 90 3.66 -7.73 -4.81
C LEU A 90 4.07 -8.86 -5.77
N GLN A 91 3.26 -9.91 -5.91
CA GLN A 91 3.50 -10.98 -6.88
C GLN A 91 3.44 -10.46 -8.33
N GLY A 92 2.53 -9.51 -8.61
CA GLY A 92 2.39 -8.87 -9.93
C GLY A 92 3.63 -8.11 -10.41
N LEU A 93 4.56 -7.74 -9.51
CA LEU A 93 5.86 -7.16 -9.90
C LEU A 93 6.70 -8.14 -10.73
N SER A 94 6.72 -9.43 -10.36
CA SER A 94 7.46 -10.45 -11.13
C SER A 94 6.80 -10.72 -12.49
N GLU A 95 5.48 -10.71 -12.56
CA GLU A 95 4.74 -10.87 -13.82
C GLU A 95 5.01 -9.69 -14.75
N SER A 96 5.10 -8.48 -14.21
CA SER A 96 5.46 -7.27 -14.96
C SER A 96 6.89 -7.34 -15.53
N GLU A 97 7.82 -7.94 -14.79
CA GLU A 97 9.19 -8.18 -15.24
C GLU A 97 9.21 -9.14 -16.44
N GLU A 98 8.50 -10.26 -16.34
CA GLU A 98 8.40 -11.27 -17.40
C GLU A 98 7.73 -10.72 -18.68
N LEU A 99 6.63 -9.97 -18.52
CA LEU A 99 5.89 -9.40 -19.65
C LEU A 99 6.64 -8.29 -20.37
N SER A 100 7.38 -7.47 -19.62
CA SER A 100 8.12 -6.34 -20.19
C SER A 100 9.52 -6.74 -20.69
N GLY A 101 10.09 -7.82 -20.17
CA GLY A 101 11.50 -8.19 -20.37
C GLY A 101 12.47 -7.18 -19.74
N TYR A 102 12.02 -6.38 -18.77
CA TYR A 102 12.82 -5.35 -18.13
C TYR A 102 13.60 -5.92 -16.94
N GLU A 103 14.86 -6.29 -17.17
CA GLU A 103 15.73 -6.92 -16.15
C GLU A 103 16.59 -5.91 -15.36
N ASP A 104 16.51 -4.63 -15.72
CA ASP A 104 17.31 -3.57 -15.11
C ASP A 104 16.86 -3.24 -13.67
N SER A 105 17.80 -2.74 -12.87
CA SER A 105 17.52 -2.38 -11.48
C SER A 105 16.82 -1.02 -11.36
N LEU A 106 15.72 -0.97 -10.61
CA LEU A 106 14.91 0.21 -10.33
C LEU A 106 15.14 0.75 -8.91
N PRO A 107 15.05 2.07 -8.69
CA PRO A 107 15.07 2.65 -7.36
C PRO A 107 13.71 2.48 -6.67
N LEU A 108 13.72 2.49 -5.34
CA LEU A 108 12.50 2.39 -4.52
C LEU A 108 11.42 3.40 -4.93
N SER A 109 11.79 4.61 -5.36
CA SER A 109 10.83 5.65 -5.72
C SER A 109 9.89 5.23 -6.85
N VAL A 110 10.39 4.47 -7.84
CA VAL A 110 9.59 3.99 -8.97
C VAL A 110 8.64 2.89 -8.52
N ILE A 111 9.16 1.93 -7.75
CA ILE A 111 8.37 0.83 -7.19
C ILE A 111 7.27 1.36 -6.28
N ARG A 112 7.60 2.32 -5.41
CA ARG A 112 6.64 2.97 -4.53
C ARG A 112 5.50 3.61 -5.32
N THR A 113 5.81 4.38 -6.37
CA THR A 113 4.77 4.98 -7.21
C THR A 113 3.90 3.93 -7.88
N GLY A 114 4.50 2.89 -8.49
CA GLY A 114 3.74 1.82 -9.13
C GLY A 114 2.84 1.06 -8.14
N LEU A 115 3.35 0.75 -6.95
CA LEU A 115 2.56 0.08 -5.91
C LEU A 115 1.44 0.98 -5.36
N THR A 116 1.70 2.27 -5.15
CA THR A 116 0.66 3.23 -4.73
C THR A 116 -0.47 3.27 -5.77
N ASP A 117 -0.14 3.39 -7.06
CA ASP A 117 -1.13 3.44 -8.12
C ASP A 117 -1.95 2.14 -8.22
N GLU A 118 -1.33 0.97 -8.03
CA GLU A 118 -2.04 -0.32 -8.03
C GLU A 118 -2.93 -0.51 -6.80
N LEU A 119 -2.43 -0.17 -5.61
CA LEU A 119 -3.20 -0.29 -4.37
C LEU A 119 -4.39 0.69 -4.34
N GLU A 120 -4.28 1.87 -4.96
CA GLU A 120 -5.39 2.81 -5.11
C GLU A 120 -6.46 2.33 -6.10
N LYS A 121 -6.09 1.54 -7.11
CA LYS A 121 -7.05 0.96 -8.07
C LYS A 121 -7.93 -0.11 -7.44
N ALA A 122 -7.45 -0.81 -6.42
CA ALA A 122 -8.29 -1.75 -5.70
C ALA A 122 -9.33 -1.02 -4.84
N GLY A 123 -10.45 -0.71 -5.48
CA GLY A 123 -11.70 -0.54 -4.75
C GLY A 123 -12.00 -1.84 -4.01
N PHE A 124 -12.15 -1.75 -2.69
CA PHE A 124 -12.54 -2.86 -1.82
C PHE A 124 -13.75 -3.59 -2.43
N SER A 125 -13.52 -4.77 -3.02
CA SER A 125 -14.54 -5.50 -3.80
C SER A 125 -15.41 -6.42 -2.94
N GLY A 126 -15.34 -6.28 -1.61
CA GLY A 126 -16.19 -7.01 -0.69
C GLY A 126 -17.64 -6.55 -0.80
N GLY A 127 -18.57 -7.47 -1.04
CA GLY A 127 -20.01 -7.21 -0.86
C GLY A 127 -20.80 -6.77 -2.09
N PHE A 128 -20.27 -6.88 -3.32
CA PHE A 128 -21.11 -6.68 -4.51
C PHE A 128 -22.17 -7.78 -4.59
N LEU A 129 -23.44 -7.41 -4.41
CA LEU A 129 -24.59 -8.33 -4.36
C LEU A 129 -24.56 -9.36 -3.23
N SER A 130 -23.96 -9.02 -2.09
CA SER A 130 -23.98 -9.87 -0.88
C SER A 130 -25.32 -9.91 -0.14
N GLY A 131 -26.38 -9.36 -0.73
CA GLY A 131 -27.73 -9.27 -0.14
C GLY A 131 -28.06 -7.89 0.43
N GLY A 132 -29.35 -7.54 0.45
CA GLY A 132 -29.82 -6.23 0.96
C GLY A 132 -29.69 -5.09 -0.07
N VAL A 133 -29.05 -3.99 0.33
CA VAL A 133 -28.85 -2.78 -0.48
C VAL A 133 -27.40 -2.72 -0.95
N THR A 134 -27.18 -2.50 -2.24
CA THR A 134 -25.83 -2.39 -2.83
C THR A 134 -25.52 -0.93 -3.15
N PHE A 135 -24.44 -0.41 -2.58
CA PHE A 135 -23.83 0.86 -2.98
C PHE A 135 -22.69 0.56 -3.96
N CYS A 136 -22.71 1.20 -5.12
CA CYS A 136 -21.66 1.04 -6.11
C CYS A 136 -21.54 2.30 -6.97
N ALA A 137 -20.36 2.50 -7.56
CA ALA A 137 -20.18 3.50 -8.60
C ALA A 137 -20.87 3.03 -9.90
N MET A 138 -21.25 3.98 -10.76
CA MET A 138 -21.68 3.63 -12.12
C MET A 138 -20.49 3.14 -12.93
N VAL A 139 -20.38 1.81 -13.04
CA VAL A 139 -19.41 1.14 -13.89
C VAL A 139 -20.09 0.81 -15.24
N PRO A 140 -19.50 1.20 -16.38
CA PRO A 140 -20.02 0.89 -17.70
C PRO A 140 -20.29 -0.60 -17.91
N MET A 141 -21.24 -0.92 -18.80
CA MET A 141 -21.52 -2.29 -19.28
C MET A 141 -22.03 -3.30 -18.23
N ARG A 142 -22.45 -2.85 -17.04
CA ARG A 142 -23.03 -3.70 -15.99
C ARG A 142 -24.49 -3.36 -15.68
N SER A 143 -25.36 -3.42 -16.70
CA SER A 143 -26.80 -3.23 -16.53
C SER A 143 -27.45 -4.48 -15.93
N ILE A 144 -27.44 -4.59 -14.61
CA ILE A 144 -28.15 -5.65 -13.88
C ILE A 144 -29.56 -5.15 -13.54
N PRO A 145 -30.62 -5.90 -13.87
CA PRO A 145 -31.98 -5.46 -13.59
C PRO A 145 -32.27 -5.49 -12.08
N PHE A 146 -32.70 -4.35 -11.54
CA PHE A 146 -33.17 -4.20 -10.15
C PHE A 146 -34.60 -3.67 -10.10
N LYS A 147 -35.32 -3.99 -9.02
CA LYS A 147 -36.66 -3.46 -8.77
C LYS A 147 -36.66 -1.96 -8.46
N VAL A 148 -35.61 -1.48 -7.80
CA VAL A 148 -35.41 -0.08 -7.41
C VAL A 148 -33.96 0.30 -7.69
N ILE A 149 -33.76 1.45 -8.32
CA ILE A 149 -32.45 2.04 -8.61
C ILE A 149 -32.49 3.50 -8.12
N CYS A 150 -31.54 3.87 -7.28
CA CYS A 150 -31.40 5.23 -6.75
C CYS A 150 -30.07 5.81 -7.25
N LEU A 151 -30.10 6.99 -7.87
CA LEU A 151 -28.90 7.71 -8.30
C LEU A 151 -28.62 8.87 -7.35
N LEU A 152 -27.37 8.99 -6.90
CA LEU A 152 -26.91 10.02 -5.98
C LEU A 152 -25.77 10.81 -6.63
N GLY A 153 -25.67 12.11 -6.34
CA GLY A 153 -24.57 12.94 -6.84
C GLY A 153 -24.67 13.32 -8.32
N MET A 154 -25.88 13.31 -8.90
CA MET A 154 -26.16 13.73 -10.28
C MET A 154 -26.11 15.26 -10.46
N ASN A 155 -25.08 15.90 -9.90
CA ASN A 155 -24.86 17.33 -9.99
C ASN A 155 -24.18 17.65 -11.32
N GLN A 156 -24.49 18.83 -11.90
CA GLN A 156 -23.96 19.25 -13.21
C GLN A 156 -22.42 19.28 -13.27
N GLU A 157 -21.75 19.51 -12.15
CA GLU A 157 -20.28 19.56 -12.06
C GLU A 157 -19.64 18.16 -11.88
N LEU A 158 -20.42 17.15 -11.50
CA LEU A 158 -19.92 15.81 -11.17
C LEU A 158 -20.34 14.76 -12.21
N PHE A 159 -21.45 14.99 -12.92
CA PHE A 159 -22.01 14.06 -13.88
C PHE A 159 -22.63 14.77 -15.11
N PRO A 160 -22.38 14.28 -16.34
CA PRO A 160 -21.48 13.17 -16.71
C PRO A 160 -20.00 13.50 -16.44
N ARG A 161 -19.19 12.49 -16.18
CA ARG A 161 -17.77 12.67 -15.86
C ARG A 161 -17.02 13.22 -17.08
N GLU A 162 -16.19 14.23 -16.85
CA GLU A 162 -15.25 14.70 -17.86
C GLU A 162 -13.89 14.00 -17.70
N PRO A 163 -13.43 13.24 -18.71
CA PRO A 163 -12.15 12.56 -18.61
C PRO A 163 -11.00 13.55 -18.72
N VAL A 164 -10.03 13.46 -17.81
CA VAL A 164 -8.74 14.12 -17.96
C VAL A 164 -7.93 13.34 -18.99
N LYS A 165 -7.94 13.81 -20.24
CA LYS A 165 -7.18 13.20 -21.33
C LYS A 165 -5.87 13.93 -21.57
N ALA A 166 -4.82 13.18 -21.92
CA ALA A 166 -3.55 13.75 -22.29
C ALA A 166 -3.67 14.56 -23.59
N GLY A 167 -3.08 15.77 -23.65
CA GLY A 167 -3.13 16.63 -24.85
C GLY A 167 -2.45 16.04 -26.10
N PHE A 168 -1.72 14.93 -25.93
CA PHE A 168 -1.08 14.17 -26.99
C PHE A 168 -1.87 12.91 -27.43
N ASP A 169 -3.05 12.67 -26.89
CA ASP A 169 -3.94 11.60 -27.36
C ASP A 169 -4.45 11.91 -28.79
N LEU A 170 -3.93 11.16 -29.76
CA LEU A 170 -4.29 11.30 -31.18
C LEU A 170 -5.67 10.75 -31.49
N ILE A 171 -6.20 9.83 -30.68
CA ILE A 171 -7.55 9.27 -30.85
C ILE A 171 -8.57 10.39 -30.69
N GLU A 172 -8.40 11.27 -29.69
CA GLU A 172 -9.29 12.41 -29.49
C GLU A 172 -9.26 13.40 -30.65
N ARG A 173 -8.08 13.64 -31.23
CA ARG A 173 -7.93 14.54 -32.39
C ARG A 173 -8.61 14.00 -33.66
N ARG A 174 -8.78 12.68 -33.76
CA ARG A 174 -9.32 12.01 -34.96
C ARG A 174 -10.23 10.83 -34.57
N ARG A 175 -11.27 11.11 -33.81
CA ARG A 175 -12.23 10.10 -33.35
C ARG A 175 -12.88 9.34 -34.50
N ARG A 176 -13.07 8.05 -34.31
CA ARG A 176 -13.74 7.10 -35.19
C ARG A 176 -14.89 6.42 -34.46
N ARG A 177 -15.81 5.83 -35.23
CA ARG A 177 -16.86 5.00 -34.66
C ARG A 177 -16.24 3.81 -33.93
N GLY A 178 -16.66 3.60 -32.68
CA GLY A 178 -16.14 2.54 -31.81
C GLY A 178 -15.06 3.01 -30.82
N ASP A 179 -14.56 4.24 -30.93
CA ASP A 179 -13.60 4.77 -29.95
C ASP A 179 -14.27 5.01 -28.59
N PRO A 180 -13.61 4.64 -27.47
CA PRO A 180 -14.18 4.74 -26.13
C PRO A 180 -14.38 6.20 -25.70
N SER A 181 -15.47 6.43 -24.97
CA SER A 181 -15.89 7.76 -24.57
C SER A 181 -16.64 7.71 -23.25
N ILE A 182 -15.96 8.03 -22.15
CA ILE A 182 -16.54 8.03 -20.80
C ILE A 182 -17.82 8.88 -20.75
N ARG A 183 -17.84 10.02 -21.44
CA ARG A 183 -19.02 10.89 -21.50
C ARG A 183 -20.21 10.23 -22.22
N ASP A 184 -19.96 9.40 -23.23
CA ASP A 184 -21.02 8.67 -23.93
C ASP A 184 -21.41 7.39 -23.17
N GLU A 185 -20.49 6.79 -22.41
CA GLU A 185 -20.79 5.68 -21.49
C GLU A 185 -21.61 6.11 -20.28
N ASP A 186 -21.42 7.33 -19.80
CA ASP A 186 -22.23 7.96 -18.74
C ASP A 186 -23.62 8.39 -19.25
N ARG A 187 -23.90 8.42 -20.56
CA ARG A 187 -25.19 8.84 -21.13
C ARG A 187 -26.11 7.67 -21.45
#